data_AF-M3IQG1-F1
#
_entry.id   AF-M3IQG1-F1
#
_cell.length_a   1.000
_cell.length_b   1.000
_cell.length_c   1.000
_cell.angle_alpha   90.00
_cell.angle_beta   90.00
_cell.angle_gamma   90.00
#
_symmetry.space_group_name_H-M   'P 1'
#
loop_
_entity.id
_entity.type
_entity.pdbx_description
1 polymer ?
#
loop_
_entity_poly.entity_id
_entity_poly.type
_entity_poly.pdbx_seq_one_letter_code
_entity_poly.pdbx_strand_id
1 'polypeptide(L)'
;MSGSSRTDAHKTFADLYRKQRSPEHQEKIDEVIQKSNDIFIRIDLMKKVDEEFEKKRQEENKKSEDEDKAKRTAEKSTTTSKSSAKPARKTETSSGGIGFLTNLFGGNTAINKFAKESGTMDVGFLGRKLQISSGVHNLFKFLKEDQIIATIQALRFCEQQGWRYWKPLVYNVVLNFNKLLNSIITLDSLFIDQISPEIFLNRATKLELYYARHLSRADCKDIIMTEVPELIRKDEKLVPKMPQITAGLSYGLNLEDGRPKMSDAIRAFHIVATKRMITWDEVVQQLNIPPINETKFQGSPDIIKEVETTLLRLADDIQTRLNRKEELQGLRERYFKIDDKGKMNFDFLNSIVDDYFENHVPENMQSASLKSSFKGTPHKLMYLLLRDFQASFAPILEGTVKVGTKNQSRDVIIMLPGLLKVI
;
A
#
# COMPACT_ATOMS: atom_id res chain seq x y z
N MET A 1 -19.96 6.37 22.80
CA MET A 1 -20.17 7.12 21.54
C MET A 1 -20.09 6.10 20.41
N SER A 2 -21.20 5.81 19.74
CA SER A 2 -21.25 4.79 18.68
C SER A 2 -20.46 5.28 17.46
N GLY A 3 -19.41 4.54 17.10
CA GLY A 3 -18.69 4.77 15.86
C GLY A 3 -19.61 4.47 14.68
N SER A 4 -20.13 5.52 14.05
CA SER A 4 -20.83 5.41 12.76
C SER A 4 -19.91 4.68 11.79
N SER A 5 -20.42 3.61 11.15
CA SER A 5 -19.65 2.90 10.14
C SER A 5 -19.39 3.85 8.96
N ARG A 6 -18.30 3.63 8.23
CA ARG A 6 -17.96 4.46 7.05
C ARG A 6 -19.10 4.49 6.03
N THR A 7 -19.85 3.40 5.88
CA THR A 7 -21.04 3.31 5.02
C THR A 7 -22.17 4.22 5.51
N ASP A 8 -22.41 4.29 6.82
CA ASP A 8 -23.39 5.21 7.40
C ASP A 8 -22.98 6.67 7.18
N ALA A 9 -21.68 6.96 7.22
CA ALA A 9 -21.15 8.28 6.87
C ALA A 9 -21.40 8.60 5.38
N HIS A 10 -21.15 7.66 4.46
CA HIS A 10 -21.48 7.84 3.05
C HIS A 10 -22.97 8.08 2.80
N LYS A 11 -23.84 7.36 3.51
CA LYS A 11 -25.30 7.57 3.45
C LYS A 11 -25.69 8.93 4.00
N THR A 12 -25.17 9.30 5.17
CA THR A 12 -25.43 10.61 5.81
C THR A 12 -24.94 11.76 4.92
N PHE A 13 -23.78 11.61 4.29
CA PHE A 13 -23.26 12.58 3.33
C PHE A 13 -24.19 12.75 2.13
N ALA A 14 -24.67 11.64 1.55
CA ALA A 14 -25.61 11.67 0.43
C ALA A 14 -26.95 12.33 0.81
N ASP A 15 -27.48 12.00 2.00
CA ASP A 15 -28.73 12.59 2.50
C ASP A 15 -28.58 14.10 2.74
N LEU A 16 -27.45 14.55 3.30
CA LEU A 16 -27.15 15.97 3.45
C LEU A 16 -26.98 16.67 2.12
N TYR A 17 -26.36 16.05 1.13
CA TYR A 17 -26.16 16.67 -0.18
C TYR A 17 -27.48 16.83 -0.95
N ARG A 18 -28.44 15.91 -0.75
CA ARG A 18 -29.77 15.92 -1.38
C ARG A 18 -30.74 16.94 -0.81
N LYS A 19 -30.44 17.59 0.33
CA LYS A 19 -31.27 18.69 0.83
C LYS A 19 -31.42 19.75 -0.27
N GLN A 20 -32.67 20.12 -0.57
CA GLN A 20 -32.96 21.23 -1.47
C GLN A 20 -32.43 22.54 -0.87
N ARG A 21 -31.55 23.22 -1.61
CA ARG A 21 -30.93 24.49 -1.25
C ARG A 21 -31.06 25.51 -2.39
N SER A 22 -30.88 26.79 -2.09
CA SER A 22 -30.72 27.81 -3.13
C SER A 22 -29.40 27.62 -3.89
N PRO A 23 -29.29 28.10 -5.15
CA PRO A 23 -28.07 27.93 -5.95
C PRO A 23 -26.79 28.42 -5.26
N GLU A 24 -26.84 29.59 -4.63
CA GLU A 24 -25.70 30.18 -3.91
C GLU A 24 -25.31 29.38 -2.64
N HIS A 25 -26.27 28.71 -2.01
CA HIS A 25 -26.00 27.86 -0.85
C HIS A 25 -25.39 26.53 -1.30
N GLN A 26 -25.85 25.99 -2.43
CA GLN A 26 -25.28 24.76 -3.01
C GLN A 26 -23.82 24.97 -3.45
N GLU A 27 -23.48 26.13 -4.03
CA GLU A 27 -22.10 26.46 -4.42
C GLU A 27 -21.14 26.47 -3.22
N LYS A 28 -21.55 27.02 -2.07
CA LYS A 28 -20.76 26.99 -0.83
C LYS A 28 -20.58 25.59 -0.27
N ILE A 29 -21.61 24.75 -0.38
CA ILE A 29 -21.52 23.32 -0.01
C ILE A 29 -20.49 22.62 -0.91
N ASP A 30 -20.51 22.89 -2.21
CA ASP A 30 -19.60 22.27 -3.18
C ASP A 30 -18.14 22.70 -2.96
N GLU A 31 -17.88 23.99 -2.69
CA GLU A 31 -16.55 24.49 -2.33
C GLU A 31 -15.99 23.82 -1.07
N VAL A 32 -16.84 23.61 -0.07
CA VAL A 32 -16.45 23.05 1.22
C VAL A 32 -16.17 21.54 1.12
N ILE A 33 -16.89 20.82 0.25
CA ILE A 33 -16.63 19.41 -0.04
C ILE A 33 -15.27 19.21 -0.72
N GLN A 34 -14.81 20.19 -1.52
CA GLN A 34 -13.51 20.13 -2.18
C GLN A 34 -12.32 20.34 -1.22
N LYS A 35 -12.53 20.98 -0.06
CA LYS A 35 -11.45 21.31 0.90
C LYS A 35 -10.90 20.13 1.68
N SER A 36 -11.61 19.00 1.74
CA SER A 36 -11.18 17.81 2.48
C SER A 36 -11.50 16.53 1.73
N ASN A 37 -10.70 15.47 1.94
CA ASN A 37 -10.93 14.13 1.37
C ASN A 37 -11.54 13.14 2.38
N ASP A 38 -11.68 13.53 3.65
CA ASP A 38 -12.30 12.70 4.68
C ASP A 38 -13.81 12.94 4.70
N ILE A 39 -14.59 11.85 4.63
CA ILE A 39 -16.05 11.93 4.60
C ILE A 39 -16.66 12.45 5.90
N PHE A 40 -16.05 12.14 7.05
CA PHE A 40 -16.55 12.64 8.33
C PHE A 40 -16.36 14.16 8.44
N ILE A 41 -15.23 14.66 7.93
CA ILE A 41 -14.95 16.09 7.87
C ILE A 41 -15.90 16.78 6.89
N ARG A 42 -16.17 16.18 5.73
CA ARG A 42 -17.14 16.73 4.77
C ARG A 42 -18.54 16.85 5.36
N ILE A 43 -19.01 15.83 6.07
CA ILE A 43 -20.31 15.85 6.76
C ILE A 43 -20.36 16.98 7.78
N ASP A 44 -19.33 17.13 8.62
CA ASP A 44 -19.26 18.18 9.64
C ASP A 44 -19.29 19.58 9.01
N LEU A 45 -18.52 19.78 7.95
CA LEU A 45 -18.48 21.07 7.28
C LEU A 45 -19.79 21.40 6.55
N MET A 46 -20.44 20.42 5.92
CA MET A 46 -21.77 20.62 5.30
C MET A 46 -22.82 21.02 6.34
N LYS A 47 -22.80 20.40 7.52
CA LYS A 47 -23.70 20.76 8.63
C LYS A 47 -23.43 22.18 9.13
N LYS A 48 -22.17 22.60 9.24
CA LYS A 48 -21.80 23.97 9.62
C LYS A 48 -22.31 25.00 8.62
N VAL A 49 -22.18 24.74 7.32
CA VAL A 49 -22.71 25.64 6.28
C VAL A 49 -24.23 25.72 6.35
N ASP A 50 -24.92 24.58 6.52
CA ASP A 50 -26.38 24.55 6.73
C ASP A 50 -26.79 25.38 7.97
N GLU A 51 -26.08 25.23 9.10
CA GLU A 51 -26.36 25.97 10.34
C GLU A 51 -26.10 27.48 10.21
N GLU A 52 -25.01 27.89 9.54
CA GLU A 52 -24.71 29.30 9.28
C GLU A 52 -25.76 29.95 8.37
N PHE A 53 -26.24 29.20 7.37
CA PHE A 53 -27.28 29.68 6.45
C PHE A 53 -28.64 29.79 7.15
N GLU A 54 -29.01 28.82 7.99
CA GLU A 54 -30.24 28.90 8.80
C GLU A 54 -30.20 30.05 9.81
N LYS A 55 -29.05 30.31 10.44
CA LYS A 55 -28.86 31.47 11.34
C LYS A 55 -29.03 32.80 10.59
N LYS A 56 -28.39 32.96 9.43
CA LYS A 56 -28.55 34.17 8.60
C LYS A 56 -29.99 34.39 8.15
N ARG A 57 -30.69 33.33 7.74
CA ARG A 57 -32.10 33.41 7.35
C ARG A 57 -33.02 33.78 8.52
N GLN A 58 -32.73 33.32 9.74
CA GLN A 58 -33.49 33.70 10.94
C GLN A 58 -33.22 35.16 11.36
N GLU A 59 -32.01 35.66 11.16
CA GLU A 59 -31.65 37.07 11.39
C GLU A 59 -32.26 38.02 10.36
N GLU A 60 -32.32 37.61 9.09
CA GLU A 60 -32.99 38.35 8.00
C GLU A 60 -34.51 38.36 8.17
N ASN A 61 -35.13 37.22 8.53
CA ASN A 61 -36.57 37.15 8.77
C ASN A 61 -37.01 38.02 9.98
N LYS A 62 -36.17 38.13 11.01
CA LYS A 62 -36.40 39.05 12.14
C LYS A 62 -36.29 40.53 11.77
N LYS A 63 -35.50 40.88 10.76
CA LYS A 63 -35.42 42.25 10.24
C LYS A 63 -36.58 42.59 9.31
N SER A 64 -37.08 41.62 8.53
CA SER A 64 -38.22 41.84 7.64
C SER A 64 -39.57 41.91 8.38
N GLU A 65 -39.72 41.30 9.56
CA GLU A 65 -40.95 41.46 10.37
C GLU A 65 -41.11 42.88 10.95
N ASP A 66 -40.03 43.65 11.09
CA ASP A 66 -40.09 45.06 11.52
C ASP A 66 -40.31 46.06 10.35
N GLU A 67 -40.04 45.67 9.09
CA GLU A 67 -40.19 46.55 7.92
C GLU A 67 -41.51 46.38 7.14
N ASP A 68 -42.21 45.25 7.30
CA ASP A 68 -43.42 44.94 6.51
C ASP A 68 -44.72 45.63 7.00
N LYS A 69 -44.61 46.60 7.92
CA LYS A 69 -45.72 47.53 8.25
C LYS A 69 -45.68 48.83 7.43
N ALA A 70 -44.71 49.01 6.54
CA ALA A 70 -44.56 50.26 5.80
C ALA A 70 -44.15 50.04 4.34
N LYS A 71 -45.11 49.65 3.47
CA LYS A 71 -45.36 50.26 2.14
C LYS A 71 -46.28 49.38 1.29
N ARG A 72 -47.57 49.67 1.35
CA ARG A 72 -48.52 49.44 0.24
C ARG A 72 -48.78 50.76 -0.45
N THR A 73 -48.15 51.07 -1.59
CA THR A 73 -48.77 51.89 -2.66
C THR A 73 -47.94 51.93 -3.95
N ALA A 74 -48.65 52.01 -5.08
CA ALA A 74 -48.25 52.41 -6.44
C ALA A 74 -47.48 51.37 -7.29
N GLU A 75 -48.14 50.65 -8.21
CA GLU A 75 -48.55 51.04 -9.60
C GLU A 75 -47.40 50.89 -10.64
N LYS A 76 -47.51 49.93 -11.59
CA LYS A 76 -48.02 50.06 -12.99
C LYS A 76 -46.97 50.75 -13.90
N SER A 77 -46.38 50.16 -14.95
CA SER A 77 -47.02 49.79 -16.24
C SER A 77 -45.95 49.58 -17.35
N THR A 78 -46.26 48.74 -18.38
CA THR A 78 -45.99 48.86 -19.86
C THR A 78 -44.55 49.00 -20.44
N THR A 79 -44.14 48.64 -21.67
CA THR A 79 -44.42 47.61 -22.73
C THR A 79 -43.28 47.72 -23.80
N THR A 80 -43.00 46.65 -24.55
CA THR A 80 -42.55 46.54 -25.99
C THR A 80 -41.16 47.02 -26.57
N SER A 81 -40.42 46.02 -27.10
CA SER A 81 -40.01 45.81 -28.53
C SER A 81 -38.70 46.33 -29.17
N LYS A 82 -38.08 45.41 -29.98
CA LYS A 82 -37.16 45.53 -31.17
C LYS A 82 -35.71 46.01 -30.91
N SER A 83 -34.63 45.58 -31.60
CA SER A 83 -34.39 44.82 -32.84
C SER A 83 -32.91 44.37 -33.00
N SER A 84 -32.71 43.33 -33.81
CA SER A 84 -31.57 42.82 -34.62
C SER A 84 -30.19 43.52 -34.70
N ALA A 85 -29.11 42.70 -34.74
CA ALA A 85 -28.07 42.68 -35.79
C ALA A 85 -27.23 41.38 -35.77
N LYS A 86 -26.74 40.95 -36.94
CA LYS A 86 -25.94 39.75 -37.27
C LYS A 86 -24.89 40.21 -38.33
N PRO A 87 -23.97 39.37 -38.85
CA PRO A 87 -22.79 38.69 -38.28
C PRO A 87 -21.45 39.17 -38.94
N ALA A 88 -20.31 38.67 -38.48
CA ALA A 88 -19.06 38.69 -39.27
C ALA A 88 -18.40 37.30 -39.30
N ARG A 89 -18.12 36.84 -40.52
CA ARG A 89 -17.51 35.56 -40.89
C ARG A 89 -16.09 35.86 -41.38
N LYS A 90 -15.08 35.11 -40.92
CA LYS A 90 -13.80 34.96 -41.63
C LYS A 90 -13.58 33.49 -41.93
N THR A 91 -13.34 33.23 -43.20
CA THR A 91 -13.01 31.95 -43.84
C THR A 91 -11.50 31.88 -43.96
N GLU A 92 -10.90 30.75 -43.57
CA GLU A 92 -9.71 30.23 -44.25
C GLU A 92 -9.88 28.73 -44.48
N THR A 93 -9.53 28.35 -45.70
CA THR A 93 -9.65 27.05 -46.35
C THR A 93 -8.37 26.23 -46.21
N SER A 94 -8.49 24.92 -45.97
CA SER A 94 -7.63 23.94 -46.66
C SER A 94 -8.31 22.56 -46.76
N SER A 95 -8.56 22.20 -48.02
CA SER A 95 -8.53 20.88 -48.68
C SER A 95 -8.86 19.59 -47.92
N GLY A 96 -9.89 18.88 -48.42
CA GLY A 96 -10.08 17.44 -48.21
C GLY A 96 -11.53 17.03 -48.39
N GLY A 97 -11.93 16.73 -49.62
CA GLY A 97 -13.31 16.39 -49.98
C GLY A 97 -13.85 15.13 -49.28
N ILE A 98 -15.18 15.06 -49.19
CA ILE A 98 -16.03 14.05 -48.52
C ILE A 98 -16.18 14.25 -47.00
N GLY A 99 -16.75 15.37 -46.57
CA GLY A 99 -17.02 15.57 -45.13
C GLY A 99 -18.17 16.49 -44.74
N PHE A 100 -18.73 17.29 -45.64
CA PHE A 100 -19.68 18.32 -45.23
C PHE A 100 -21.09 17.78 -44.95
N LEU A 101 -21.61 16.87 -45.78
CA LEU A 101 -22.93 16.27 -45.57
C LEU A 101 -22.91 15.16 -44.50
N THR A 102 -21.80 14.43 -44.38
CA THR A 102 -21.55 13.48 -43.29
C THR A 102 -21.48 14.21 -41.94
N ASN A 103 -20.78 15.36 -41.84
CA ASN A 103 -20.75 16.13 -40.59
C ASN A 103 -22.06 16.86 -40.25
N LEU A 104 -22.96 17.10 -41.22
CA LEU A 104 -24.25 17.78 -40.98
C LEU A 104 -25.40 16.82 -40.65
N PHE A 105 -25.37 15.59 -41.19
CA PHE A 105 -26.47 14.62 -41.08
C PHE A 105 -26.07 13.22 -40.56
N GLY A 106 -24.80 12.96 -40.23
CA GLY A 106 -24.38 11.67 -39.69
C GLY A 106 -23.29 11.83 -38.65
N GLY A 107 -23.66 11.82 -37.38
CA GLY A 107 -22.69 11.82 -36.27
C GLY A 107 -21.54 10.85 -36.52
N ASN A 108 -20.34 11.25 -36.08
CA ASN A 108 -19.05 10.60 -36.37
C ASN A 108 -19.19 9.07 -36.46
N THR A 109 -19.03 8.52 -37.67
CA THR A 109 -19.25 7.10 -37.97
C THR A 109 -18.38 6.18 -37.11
N ALA A 110 -17.17 6.63 -36.74
CA ALA A 110 -16.29 5.90 -35.83
C ALA A 110 -16.86 5.83 -34.41
N ILE A 111 -17.45 6.92 -33.91
CA ILE A 111 -18.10 6.94 -32.59
C ILE A 111 -19.34 6.05 -32.58
N ASN A 112 -20.15 6.07 -33.64
CA ASN A 112 -21.34 5.21 -33.74
C ASN A 112 -20.96 3.72 -33.81
N LYS A 113 -19.91 3.38 -34.57
CA LYS A 113 -19.36 2.02 -34.63
C LYS A 113 -18.85 1.59 -33.25
N PHE A 114 -18.04 2.42 -32.60
CA PHE A 114 -17.54 2.17 -31.26
C PHE A 114 -18.68 1.93 -30.26
N ALA A 115 -19.66 2.83 -30.18
CA ALA A 115 -20.82 2.70 -29.30
C ALA A 115 -21.56 1.38 -29.50
N LYS A 116 -21.77 0.97 -30.77
CA LYS A 116 -22.43 -0.30 -31.12
C LYS A 116 -21.59 -1.53 -30.80
N GLU A 117 -20.25 -1.45 -30.87
CA GLU A 117 -19.34 -2.56 -30.60
C GLU A 117 -19.04 -2.73 -29.11
N SER A 118 -18.86 -1.63 -28.38
CA SER A 118 -18.55 -1.63 -26.94
C SER A 118 -19.81 -1.75 -26.07
N GLY A 119 -20.94 -1.19 -26.51
CA GLY A 119 -22.14 -1.05 -25.67
C GLY A 119 -21.97 -0.05 -24.51
N THR A 120 -20.99 0.86 -24.60
CA THR A 120 -20.68 1.83 -23.54
C THR A 120 -21.37 3.18 -23.70
N MET A 121 -21.94 3.46 -24.87
CA MET A 121 -22.53 4.75 -25.21
C MET A 121 -23.85 4.58 -25.95
N ASP A 122 -24.80 5.45 -25.65
CA ASP A 122 -26.03 5.61 -26.41
C ASP A 122 -25.89 6.83 -27.33
N VAL A 123 -26.14 6.58 -28.62
CA VAL A 123 -26.06 7.59 -29.67
C VAL A 123 -27.48 8.02 -30.03
N GLY A 124 -27.86 9.23 -29.64
CA GLY A 124 -29.17 9.82 -29.95
C GLY A 124 -29.33 10.18 -31.43
N PHE A 125 -30.50 10.74 -31.78
CA PHE A 125 -30.88 11.05 -33.16
C PHE A 125 -29.77 11.80 -33.94
N LEU A 126 -29.40 11.27 -35.10
CA LEU A 126 -28.31 11.75 -35.99
C LEU A 126 -26.93 11.86 -35.31
N GLY A 127 -26.70 11.17 -34.19
CA GLY A 127 -25.44 11.20 -33.44
C GLY A 127 -25.13 12.53 -32.76
N ARG A 128 -26.15 13.36 -32.55
CA ARG A 128 -26.01 14.70 -31.92
C ARG A 128 -26.01 14.66 -30.40
N LYS A 129 -26.52 13.60 -29.79
CA LYS A 129 -26.55 13.42 -28.34
C LYS A 129 -25.77 12.15 -27.99
N LEU A 130 -24.60 12.31 -27.41
CA LEU A 130 -23.81 11.19 -26.88
C LEU A 130 -24.07 11.11 -25.37
N GLN A 131 -24.48 9.94 -24.90
CA GLN A 131 -24.65 9.68 -23.48
C GLN A 131 -23.97 8.36 -23.12
N ILE A 132 -23.56 8.22 -21.86
CA ILE A 132 -23.05 6.95 -21.34
C ILE A 132 -24.21 5.98 -21.21
N SER A 133 -24.02 4.75 -21.70
CA SER A 133 -25.04 3.72 -21.64
C SER A 133 -25.22 3.22 -20.20
N SER A 134 -26.44 2.85 -19.84
CA SER A 134 -26.75 2.26 -18.52
C SER A 134 -25.99 0.95 -18.27
N GLY A 135 -25.56 0.25 -19.32
CA GLY A 135 -24.72 -0.95 -19.22
C GLY A 135 -23.37 -0.69 -18.54
N VAL A 136 -22.84 0.54 -18.60
CA VAL A 136 -21.62 0.93 -17.89
C VAL A 136 -21.83 0.92 -16.38
N HIS A 137 -23.04 1.20 -15.88
CA HIS A 137 -23.32 1.18 -14.44
C HIS A 137 -23.18 -0.23 -13.85
N ASN A 138 -23.46 -1.26 -14.66
CA ASN A 138 -23.33 -2.65 -14.22
C ASN A 138 -21.87 -3.05 -13.95
N LEU A 139 -20.89 -2.36 -14.57
CA LEU A 139 -19.49 -2.56 -14.23
C LEU A 139 -19.19 -2.19 -12.78
N PHE A 140 -19.88 -1.21 -12.20
CA PHE A 140 -19.59 -0.71 -10.84
C PHE A 140 -20.46 -1.36 -9.76
N LYS A 141 -21.62 -1.94 -10.13
CA LYS A 141 -22.59 -2.53 -9.20
C LYS A 141 -22.52 -4.05 -9.05
N PHE A 142 -21.45 -4.68 -9.54
CA PHE A 142 -21.39 -6.14 -9.62
C PHE A 142 -21.13 -6.83 -8.26
N LEU A 143 -20.38 -6.18 -7.36
CA LEU A 143 -20.02 -6.78 -6.08
C LEU A 143 -21.05 -6.52 -5.00
N LYS A 144 -21.34 -7.56 -4.22
CA LYS A 144 -22.14 -7.45 -2.99
C LYS A 144 -21.32 -6.79 -1.88
N GLU A 145 -21.99 -6.15 -0.93
CA GLU A 145 -21.33 -5.43 0.17
C GLU A 145 -20.41 -6.34 1.01
N ASP A 146 -20.83 -7.57 1.29
CA ASP A 146 -20.02 -8.56 2.02
C ASP A 146 -18.74 -8.94 1.25
N GLN A 147 -18.82 -9.07 -0.07
CA GLN A 147 -17.68 -9.31 -0.97
C GLN A 147 -16.73 -8.12 -0.98
N ILE A 148 -17.26 -6.90 -1.07
CA ILE A 148 -16.46 -5.67 -1.02
C ILE A 148 -15.71 -5.58 0.30
N ILE A 149 -16.40 -5.73 1.43
CA ILE A 149 -15.82 -5.62 2.76
C ILE A 149 -14.73 -6.67 2.95
N ALA A 150 -15.02 -7.95 2.64
CA ALA A 150 -14.05 -9.03 2.81
C ALA A 150 -12.80 -8.82 1.96
N THR A 151 -12.97 -8.44 0.68
CA THR A 151 -11.86 -8.24 -0.26
C THR A 151 -11.00 -7.05 0.15
N ILE A 152 -11.59 -5.93 0.56
CA ILE A 152 -10.83 -4.76 1.02
C ILE A 152 -10.09 -5.04 2.34
N GLN A 153 -10.71 -5.79 3.27
CA GLN A 153 -10.03 -6.23 4.49
C GLN A 153 -8.81 -7.10 4.14
N ALA A 154 -8.96 -8.03 3.20
CA ALA A 154 -7.89 -8.90 2.78
C ALA A 154 -6.74 -8.16 2.07
N LEU A 155 -7.05 -7.23 1.17
CA LEU A 155 -6.04 -6.44 0.48
C LEU A 155 -5.33 -5.44 1.40
N ARG A 156 -6.01 -4.90 2.43
CA ARG A 156 -5.36 -4.12 3.49
C ARG A 156 -4.42 -4.97 4.34
N PHE A 157 -4.82 -6.19 4.68
CA PHE A 157 -3.94 -7.12 5.35
C PHE A 157 -2.69 -7.42 4.50
N CYS A 158 -2.86 -7.64 3.19
CA CYS A 158 -1.75 -7.83 2.25
C CYS A 158 -0.86 -6.59 2.16
N GLU A 159 -1.42 -5.37 2.15
CA GLU A 159 -0.63 -4.13 2.19
C GLU A 159 0.21 -4.03 3.46
N GLN A 160 -0.35 -4.40 4.62
CA GLN A 160 0.33 -4.30 5.91
C GLN A 160 1.39 -5.39 6.14
N GLN A 161 1.12 -6.63 5.72
CA GLN A 161 1.96 -7.78 6.03
C GLN A 161 2.75 -8.31 4.83
N GLY A 162 2.31 -8.02 3.61
CA GLY A 162 2.85 -8.63 2.40
C GLY A 162 4.33 -8.36 2.19
N TRP A 163 4.84 -7.20 2.59
CA TRP A 163 6.25 -6.84 2.45
C TRP A 163 7.20 -7.78 3.24
N ARG A 164 6.68 -8.49 4.26
CA ARG A 164 7.45 -9.48 5.04
C ARG A 164 7.62 -10.82 4.32
N TYR A 165 6.80 -11.10 3.31
CA TYR A 165 6.75 -12.38 2.60
C TYR A 165 7.12 -12.26 1.13
N TRP A 166 6.90 -11.10 0.54
CA TRP A 166 7.00 -10.88 -0.89
C TRP A 166 8.18 -10.02 -1.29
N LYS A 167 8.67 -10.27 -2.51
CA LYS A 167 9.57 -9.34 -3.19
C LYS A 167 8.83 -8.04 -3.53
N PRO A 168 9.56 -6.91 -3.73
CA PRO A 168 8.94 -5.62 -4.02
C PRO A 168 7.96 -5.64 -5.19
N LEU A 169 8.29 -6.36 -6.28
CA LEU A 169 7.39 -6.52 -7.43
C LEU A 169 6.00 -7.06 -7.04
N VAL A 170 5.96 -8.23 -6.39
CA VAL A 170 4.70 -8.88 -5.98
C VAL A 170 3.91 -7.96 -5.05
N TYR A 171 4.58 -7.36 -4.08
CA TYR A 171 3.96 -6.39 -3.16
C TYR A 171 3.33 -5.21 -3.91
N ASN A 172 4.07 -4.60 -4.83
CA ASN A 172 3.62 -3.42 -5.56
C ASN A 172 2.50 -3.73 -6.56
N VAL A 173 2.48 -4.93 -7.16
CA VAL A 173 1.36 -5.41 -7.99
C VAL A 173 0.07 -5.52 -7.16
N VAL A 174 0.14 -6.20 -6.01
CA VAL A 174 -1.01 -6.34 -5.11
C VAL A 174 -1.46 -4.98 -4.57
N LEU A 175 -0.52 -4.09 -4.24
CA LEU A 175 -0.83 -2.74 -3.78
C LEU A 175 -1.50 -1.89 -4.87
N ASN A 176 -1.04 -1.97 -6.11
CA ASN A 176 -1.68 -1.29 -7.24
C ASN A 176 -3.13 -1.79 -7.42
N PHE A 177 -3.34 -3.11 -7.31
CA PHE A 177 -4.66 -3.70 -7.39
C PHE A 177 -5.58 -3.31 -6.22
N ASN A 178 -5.05 -3.23 -5.00
CA ASN A 178 -5.78 -2.68 -3.85
C ASN A 178 -6.26 -1.24 -4.13
N LYS A 179 -5.37 -0.39 -4.63
CA LYS A 179 -5.69 1.00 -4.99
C LYS A 179 -6.71 1.09 -6.13
N LEU A 180 -6.63 0.20 -7.12
CA LEU A 180 -7.62 0.07 -8.19
C LEU A 180 -9.01 -0.27 -7.64
N LEU A 181 -9.15 -1.35 -6.87
CA LEU A 181 -10.44 -1.77 -6.33
C LEU A 181 -11.06 -0.71 -5.42
N ASN A 182 -10.27 -0.08 -4.53
CA ASN A 182 -10.77 1.03 -3.72
C ASN A 182 -11.27 2.20 -4.59
N SER A 183 -10.57 2.50 -5.69
CA SER A 183 -10.98 3.57 -6.60
C SER A 183 -12.30 3.24 -7.31
N ILE A 184 -12.50 1.99 -7.75
CA ILE A 184 -13.77 1.52 -8.32
C ILE A 184 -14.92 1.69 -7.33
N ILE A 185 -14.76 1.20 -6.11
CA ILE A 185 -15.79 1.26 -5.06
C ILE A 185 -16.15 2.71 -4.72
N THR A 186 -15.17 3.62 -4.69
CA THR A 186 -15.42 5.04 -4.39
C THR A 186 -16.21 5.76 -5.50
N LEU A 187 -16.20 5.24 -6.73
CA LEU A 187 -16.89 5.83 -7.86
C LEU A 187 -18.30 5.29 -8.06
N ASP A 188 -18.66 4.16 -7.43
CA ASP A 188 -20.01 3.57 -7.53
C ASP A 188 -21.11 4.57 -7.12
N SER A 189 -20.87 5.38 -6.08
CA SER A 189 -21.82 6.40 -5.65
C SER A 189 -22.06 7.50 -6.70
N LEU A 190 -21.12 7.72 -7.64
CA LEU A 190 -21.23 8.77 -8.65
C LEU A 190 -22.21 8.43 -9.78
N PHE A 191 -22.46 7.15 -10.03
CA PHE A 191 -23.38 6.70 -11.07
C PHE A 191 -24.86 6.82 -10.66
N ILE A 192 -25.13 6.96 -9.36
CA ILE A 192 -26.48 7.21 -8.84
C ILE A 192 -26.95 8.62 -9.21
N ASP A 193 -26.03 9.57 -9.33
CA ASP A 193 -26.31 11.00 -9.41
C ASP A 193 -26.36 11.54 -10.86
N GLN A 194 -26.31 10.67 -11.89
CA GLN A 194 -26.27 11.05 -13.32
C GLN A 194 -25.27 12.18 -13.63
N ILE A 195 -24.12 12.12 -12.96
CA ILE A 195 -23.09 13.17 -12.99
C ILE A 195 -22.56 13.36 -14.41
N SER A 196 -22.19 14.59 -14.76
CA SER A 196 -21.63 14.89 -16.08
C SER A 196 -20.36 14.05 -16.34
N PRO A 197 -20.12 13.60 -17.57
CA PRO A 197 -18.92 12.83 -17.93
C PRO A 197 -17.61 13.51 -17.53
N GLU A 198 -17.55 14.84 -17.57
CA GLU A 198 -16.38 15.63 -17.17
C GLU A 198 -16.09 15.53 -15.68
N ILE A 199 -17.13 15.61 -14.83
CA ILE A 199 -16.98 15.46 -13.38
C ILE A 199 -16.60 14.01 -13.05
N PHE A 200 -17.14 13.03 -13.79
CA PHE A 200 -16.72 11.63 -13.63
C PHE A 200 -15.22 11.48 -13.91
N LEU A 201 -14.73 11.95 -15.06
CA LEU A 201 -13.30 11.87 -15.44
C LEU A 201 -12.39 12.54 -14.41
N ASN A 202 -12.77 13.72 -13.93
CA ASN A 202 -12.01 14.43 -12.89
C ASN A 202 -11.91 13.63 -11.57
N ARG A 203 -12.94 12.85 -11.24
CA ARG A 203 -12.93 11.98 -10.04
C ARG A 203 -12.30 10.61 -10.31
N ALA A 204 -12.36 10.13 -11.55
CA ALA A 204 -11.91 8.81 -11.97
C ALA A 204 -10.41 8.75 -12.32
N THR A 205 -9.68 9.87 -12.35
CA THR A 205 -8.25 9.91 -12.72
C THR A 205 -7.39 8.86 -11.99
N LYS A 206 -7.65 8.62 -10.69
CA LYS A 206 -6.94 7.58 -9.93
C LYS A 206 -7.28 6.17 -10.42
N LEU A 207 -8.57 5.90 -10.69
CA LEU A 207 -9.00 4.63 -11.28
C LEU A 207 -8.30 4.41 -12.61
N GLU A 208 -8.32 5.41 -13.50
CA GLU A 208 -7.72 5.30 -14.84
C GLU A 208 -6.22 4.97 -14.73
N LEU A 209 -5.50 5.66 -13.84
CA LEU A 209 -4.08 5.43 -13.60
C LEU A 209 -3.80 4.01 -13.08
N TYR A 210 -4.50 3.56 -12.03
CA TYR A 210 -4.25 2.23 -11.47
C TYR A 210 -4.69 1.12 -12.42
N TYR A 211 -5.74 1.36 -13.20
CA TYR A 211 -6.25 0.43 -14.18
C TYR A 211 -5.29 0.25 -15.36
N ALA A 212 -4.77 1.36 -15.89
CA ALA A 212 -3.78 1.29 -16.95
C ALA A 212 -2.45 0.68 -16.48
N ARG A 213 -2.02 0.91 -15.24
CA ARG A 213 -0.89 0.17 -14.63
C ARG A 213 -1.18 -1.32 -14.47
N HIS A 214 -2.42 -1.69 -14.20
CA HIS A 214 -2.81 -3.09 -14.10
C HIS A 214 -2.72 -3.79 -15.46
N LEU A 215 -3.21 -3.13 -16.53
CA LEU A 215 -3.19 -3.65 -17.90
C LEU A 215 -1.80 -3.64 -18.56
N SER A 216 -0.86 -2.81 -18.08
CA SER A 216 0.49 -2.76 -18.66
C SER A 216 1.35 -4.00 -18.38
N ARG A 217 0.86 -4.92 -17.54
CA ARG A 217 1.57 -6.15 -17.15
C ARG A 217 0.68 -7.38 -17.31
N ALA A 218 1.18 -8.37 -18.05
CA ALA A 218 0.47 -9.62 -18.30
C ALA A 218 0.40 -10.55 -17.07
N ASP A 219 1.42 -10.53 -16.20
CA ASP A 219 1.54 -11.39 -15.03
C ASP A 219 0.73 -10.93 -13.81
N CYS A 220 0.08 -9.76 -13.87
CA CYS A 220 -0.72 -9.21 -12.78
C CYS A 220 -1.78 -10.19 -12.26
N LYS A 221 -2.52 -10.84 -13.18
CA LYS A 221 -3.61 -11.75 -12.84
C LYS A 221 -3.10 -12.96 -12.06
N ASP A 222 -2.01 -13.57 -12.52
CA ASP A 222 -1.40 -14.74 -11.92
C ASP A 222 -0.81 -14.43 -10.54
N ILE A 223 -0.11 -13.29 -10.42
CA ILE A 223 0.42 -12.82 -9.14
C ILE A 223 -0.71 -12.65 -8.12
N ILE A 224 -1.78 -11.94 -8.48
CA ILE A 224 -2.87 -11.65 -7.55
C ILE A 224 -3.62 -12.92 -7.14
N MET A 225 -3.93 -13.81 -8.09
CA MET A 225 -4.69 -15.03 -7.80
C MET A 225 -3.86 -16.10 -7.06
N THR A 226 -2.54 -16.01 -7.10
CA THR A 226 -1.66 -16.95 -6.39
C THR A 226 -1.29 -16.41 -5.01
N GLU A 227 -0.69 -15.23 -4.97
CA GLU A 227 -0.02 -14.69 -3.79
C GLU A 227 -1.02 -14.20 -2.74
N VAL A 228 -2.09 -13.54 -3.15
CA VAL A 228 -3.08 -12.98 -2.21
C VAL A 228 -3.78 -14.11 -1.42
N PRO A 229 -4.35 -15.15 -2.04
CA PRO A 229 -4.91 -16.27 -1.30
C PRO A 229 -3.90 -16.99 -0.39
N GLU A 230 -2.66 -17.17 -0.85
CA GLU A 230 -1.62 -17.81 -0.04
C GLU A 230 -1.31 -17.03 1.25
N LEU A 231 -1.20 -15.71 1.16
CA LEU A 231 -0.98 -14.88 2.34
C LEU A 231 -2.20 -14.88 3.26
N ILE A 232 -3.42 -14.78 2.71
CA ILE A 232 -4.66 -14.79 3.49
C ILE A 232 -4.86 -16.10 4.25
N ARG A 233 -4.42 -17.25 3.72
CA ARG A 233 -4.50 -18.54 4.41
C ARG A 233 -3.75 -18.57 5.75
N LYS A 234 -2.83 -17.62 5.98
CA LYS A 234 -2.10 -17.47 7.24
C LYS A 234 -2.86 -16.68 8.31
N ASP A 235 -4.00 -16.08 7.97
CA ASP A 235 -4.84 -15.31 8.89
C ASP A 235 -6.16 -16.02 9.19
N GLU A 236 -6.32 -16.49 10.43
CA GLU A 236 -7.49 -17.25 10.88
C GLU A 236 -8.82 -16.48 10.75
N LYS A 237 -8.80 -15.14 10.75
CA LYS A 237 -10.02 -14.31 10.67
C LYS A 237 -10.49 -14.11 9.24
N LEU A 238 -9.57 -14.12 8.28
CA LEU A 238 -9.86 -13.93 6.86
C LEU A 238 -10.11 -15.25 6.13
N VAL A 239 -9.55 -16.37 6.59
CA VAL A 239 -9.78 -17.71 6.03
C VAL A 239 -11.27 -18.05 5.81
N PRO A 240 -12.17 -17.84 6.79
CA PRO A 240 -13.60 -18.13 6.59
C PRO A 240 -14.27 -17.28 5.50
N LYS A 241 -13.67 -16.14 5.15
CA LYS A 241 -14.19 -15.20 4.12
C LYS A 241 -13.56 -15.42 2.74
N MET A 242 -12.76 -16.48 2.58
CA MET A 242 -12.04 -16.75 1.33
C MET A 242 -12.94 -16.79 0.08
N PRO A 243 -14.16 -17.38 0.11
CA PRO A 243 -15.04 -17.36 -1.06
C PRO A 243 -15.43 -15.95 -1.49
N GLN A 244 -15.77 -15.09 -0.53
CA GLN A 244 -16.13 -13.69 -0.77
C GLN A 244 -14.93 -12.89 -1.30
N ILE A 245 -13.75 -13.12 -0.73
CA ILE A 245 -12.51 -12.48 -1.18
C ILE A 245 -12.19 -12.89 -2.62
N THR A 246 -12.25 -14.18 -2.93
CA THR A 246 -11.95 -14.72 -4.26
C THR A 246 -12.91 -14.16 -5.31
N ALA A 247 -14.19 -13.98 -4.97
CA ALA A 247 -15.16 -13.33 -5.84
C ALA A 247 -14.80 -11.87 -6.13
N GLY A 248 -14.39 -11.10 -5.11
CA GLY A 248 -13.96 -9.71 -5.29
C GLY A 248 -12.66 -9.56 -6.10
N LEU A 249 -11.67 -10.43 -5.87
CA LEU A 249 -10.46 -10.49 -6.68
C LEU A 249 -10.80 -10.80 -8.14
N SER A 250 -11.62 -11.84 -8.37
CA SER A 250 -12.01 -12.26 -9.72
C SER A 250 -12.75 -11.15 -10.48
N TYR A 251 -13.63 -10.42 -9.80
CA TYR A 251 -14.30 -9.27 -10.40
C TYR A 251 -13.31 -8.21 -10.91
N GLY A 252 -12.36 -7.78 -10.08
CA GLY A 252 -11.40 -6.74 -10.45
C GLY A 252 -10.43 -7.18 -11.55
N LEU A 253 -10.13 -8.48 -11.62
CA LEU A 253 -9.21 -9.07 -12.60
C LEU A 253 -9.86 -9.36 -13.96
N ASN A 254 -11.19 -9.50 -14.02
CA ASN A 254 -11.92 -9.87 -15.23
C ASN A 254 -12.65 -8.67 -15.87
N LEU A 255 -12.22 -7.45 -15.55
CA LEU A 255 -12.83 -6.20 -16.06
C LEU A 255 -12.67 -6.00 -17.59
N GLU A 256 -11.76 -6.74 -18.24
CA GLU A 256 -11.59 -6.76 -19.71
C GLU A 256 -12.27 -7.97 -20.39
N ASP A 257 -12.73 -8.96 -19.63
CA ASP A 257 -13.26 -10.22 -20.17
C ASP A 257 -14.74 -10.09 -20.59
N GLY A 258 -15.42 -9.02 -20.15
CA GLY A 258 -16.84 -8.77 -20.38
C GLY A 258 -17.15 -7.69 -21.41
N ARG A 259 -18.45 -7.46 -21.61
CA ARG A 259 -18.99 -6.34 -22.38
C ARG A 259 -20.00 -5.55 -21.52
N PRO A 260 -19.78 -4.25 -21.28
CA PRO A 260 -18.62 -3.46 -21.74
C PRO A 260 -17.32 -3.80 -21.00
N LYS A 261 -16.18 -3.58 -21.66
CA LYS A 261 -14.86 -3.59 -21.00
C LYS A 261 -14.67 -2.32 -20.18
N MET A 262 -13.92 -2.38 -19.09
CA MET A 262 -13.61 -1.17 -18.31
C MET A 262 -12.77 -0.17 -19.11
N SER A 263 -11.82 -0.62 -19.94
CA SER A 263 -11.08 0.24 -20.86
C SER A 263 -12.01 0.99 -21.82
N ASP A 264 -12.99 0.30 -22.40
CA ASP A 264 -13.99 0.90 -23.29
C ASP A 264 -14.96 1.84 -22.54
N ALA A 265 -15.27 1.55 -21.28
CA ALA A 265 -16.10 2.41 -20.45
C ALA A 265 -15.38 3.75 -20.17
N ILE A 266 -14.10 3.70 -19.76
CA ILE A 266 -13.27 4.89 -19.56
C ILE A 266 -13.18 5.69 -20.86
N ARG A 267 -12.89 5.03 -21.99
CA ARG A 267 -12.85 5.67 -23.31
C ARG A 267 -14.16 6.35 -23.66
N ALA A 268 -15.30 5.73 -23.36
CA ALA A 268 -16.60 6.34 -23.59
C ALA A 268 -16.77 7.67 -22.84
N PHE A 269 -16.34 7.75 -21.58
CA PHE A 269 -16.35 9.01 -20.83
C PHE A 269 -15.52 10.09 -21.52
N HIS A 270 -14.30 9.76 -21.94
CA HIS A 270 -13.43 10.66 -22.70
C HIS A 270 -14.04 11.10 -24.04
N ILE A 271 -14.66 10.19 -24.78
CA ILE A 271 -15.32 10.47 -26.06
C ILE A 271 -16.54 11.37 -25.86
N VAL A 272 -17.36 11.13 -24.84
CA VAL A 272 -18.53 11.99 -24.57
C VAL A 272 -18.10 13.39 -24.14
N ALA A 273 -17.08 13.51 -23.28
CA ALA A 273 -16.58 14.80 -22.80
C ALA A 273 -15.92 15.62 -23.94
N THR A 274 -15.07 14.99 -24.74
CA THR A 274 -14.31 15.69 -25.81
C THR A 274 -15.06 15.76 -27.14
N LYS A 275 -16.12 14.95 -27.32
CA LYS A 275 -16.83 14.71 -28.60
C LYS A 275 -15.91 14.24 -29.73
N ARG A 276 -14.74 13.69 -29.38
CA ARG A 276 -13.72 13.17 -30.30
C ARG A 276 -13.51 11.69 -30.03
N MET A 277 -13.27 10.91 -31.10
CA MET A 277 -12.87 9.52 -30.96
C MET A 277 -11.48 9.43 -30.31
N ILE A 278 -11.36 8.65 -29.24
CA ILE A 278 -10.12 8.47 -28.47
C ILE A 278 -9.78 6.98 -28.35
N THR A 279 -8.50 6.66 -28.53
CA THR A 279 -7.95 5.30 -28.35
C THR A 279 -7.51 5.06 -26.90
N TRP A 280 -7.38 3.79 -26.50
CA TRP A 280 -6.86 3.48 -25.16
C TRP A 280 -5.43 4.00 -24.99
N ASP A 281 -4.58 3.87 -26.02
CA ASP A 281 -3.20 4.34 -25.97
C ASP A 281 -3.10 5.86 -25.80
N GLU A 282 -3.99 6.63 -26.43
CA GLU A 282 -4.08 8.08 -26.21
C GLU A 282 -4.43 8.40 -24.74
N VAL A 283 -5.35 7.66 -24.11
CA VAL A 283 -5.67 7.82 -22.68
C VAL A 283 -4.45 7.51 -21.81
N VAL A 284 -3.76 6.41 -22.09
CA VAL A 284 -2.54 6.00 -21.36
C VAL A 284 -1.43 7.06 -21.49
N GLN A 285 -1.24 7.61 -22.69
CA GLN A 285 -0.26 8.68 -22.93
C GLN A 285 -0.60 9.96 -22.17
N GLN A 286 -1.88 10.36 -22.14
CA GLN A 286 -2.34 11.54 -21.38
C GLN A 286 -2.09 11.41 -19.88
N LEU A 287 -2.24 10.20 -19.33
CA LEU A 287 -2.06 9.95 -17.91
C LEU A 287 -0.59 9.86 -17.47
N ASN A 288 0.35 9.78 -18.41
CA ASN A 288 1.80 9.63 -18.17
C ASN A 288 2.11 8.60 -17.07
N ILE A 289 1.60 7.38 -17.26
CA ILE A 289 1.58 6.36 -16.21
C ILE A 289 2.98 5.78 -16.00
N PRO A 290 3.59 5.95 -14.81
CA PRO A 290 4.86 5.30 -14.53
C PRO A 290 4.65 3.79 -14.31
N PRO A 291 5.64 2.97 -14.70
CA PRO A 291 5.57 1.53 -14.51
C PRO A 291 5.61 1.14 -13.03
N ILE A 292 5.16 -0.08 -12.73
CA ILE A 292 5.27 -0.66 -11.38
C ILE A 292 6.75 -0.88 -11.06
N ASN A 293 7.19 -0.38 -9.89
CA ASN A 293 8.59 -0.54 -9.47
C ASN A 293 8.83 -1.99 -9.02
N GLU A 294 9.88 -2.62 -9.53
CA GLU A 294 10.21 -4.02 -9.20
C GLU A 294 11.21 -4.17 -8.05
N THR A 295 11.90 -3.07 -7.69
CA THR A 295 13.09 -3.07 -6.83
C THR A 295 12.86 -2.45 -5.45
N LYS A 296 11.89 -1.54 -5.33
CA LYS A 296 11.60 -0.81 -4.08
C LYS A 296 10.13 -0.95 -3.70
N PHE A 297 9.85 -1.16 -2.42
CA PHE A 297 8.48 -1.18 -1.89
C PHE A 297 7.83 0.21 -2.01
N GLN A 298 6.58 0.29 -2.46
CA GLN A 298 5.82 1.53 -2.67
C GLN A 298 4.62 1.68 -1.72
N GLY A 299 4.73 1.10 -0.51
CA GLY A 299 3.71 1.13 0.54
C GLY A 299 3.48 2.52 1.14
N SER A 300 2.67 2.58 2.20
CA SER A 300 2.52 3.81 2.99
C SER A 300 3.85 4.23 3.64
N PRO A 301 4.01 5.51 4.04
CA PRO A 301 5.23 5.97 4.70
C PRO A 301 5.61 5.15 5.94
N ASP A 302 4.61 4.73 6.72
CA ASP A 302 4.82 3.88 7.90
C ASP A 302 5.40 2.51 7.53
N ILE A 303 4.88 1.89 6.46
CA ILE A 303 5.39 0.60 5.97
C ILE A 303 6.80 0.76 5.40
N ILE A 304 7.06 1.83 4.62
CA ILE A 304 8.38 2.08 4.07
C ILE A 304 9.41 2.24 5.21
N LYS A 305 9.06 3.01 6.25
CA LYS A 305 9.91 3.17 7.42
C LYS A 305 10.15 1.85 8.15
N GLU A 306 9.13 1.01 8.29
CA GLU A 306 9.26 -0.32 8.93
C GLU A 306 10.16 -1.25 8.11
N VAL A 307 10.01 -1.26 6.78
CA VAL A 307 10.86 -2.00 5.84
C VAL A 307 12.32 -1.55 6.00
N GLU A 308 12.59 -0.25 5.92
CA GLU A 308 13.94 0.31 6.03
C GLU A 308 14.60 -0.02 7.37
N THR A 309 13.85 0.14 8.48
CA THR A 309 14.34 -0.20 9.82
C THR A 309 14.66 -1.69 9.93
N THR A 310 13.80 -2.55 9.37
CA THR A 310 14.00 -4.00 9.38
C THR A 310 15.21 -4.40 8.54
N LEU A 311 15.40 -3.79 7.36
CA LEU A 311 16.56 -4.03 6.50
C LEU A 311 17.87 -3.63 7.18
N LEU A 312 17.91 -2.47 7.86
CA LEU A 312 19.09 -2.04 8.61
C LEU A 312 19.43 -3.02 9.72
N ARG A 313 18.44 -3.47 10.50
CA ARG A 313 18.65 -4.47 11.55
C ARG A 313 19.16 -5.80 11.00
N LEU A 314 18.57 -6.28 9.90
CA LEU A 314 19.00 -7.53 9.27
C LEU A 314 20.41 -7.43 8.70
N ALA A 315 20.79 -6.29 8.13
CA ALA A 315 22.14 -6.06 7.65
C ALA A 315 23.17 -6.15 8.79
N ASP A 316 22.87 -5.53 9.94
CA ASP A 316 23.71 -5.60 11.14
C ASP A 316 23.80 -7.02 11.72
N ASP A 317 22.68 -7.74 11.78
CA ASP A 317 22.62 -9.14 12.22
C ASP A 317 23.46 -10.05 11.28
N ILE A 318 23.37 -9.84 9.96
CA ILE A 318 24.15 -10.58 8.97
C ILE A 318 25.63 -10.29 9.16
N GLN A 319 26.02 -9.01 9.30
CA GLN A 319 27.40 -8.62 9.48
C GLN A 319 27.99 -9.22 10.76
N THR A 320 27.23 -9.18 11.86
CA THR A 320 27.63 -9.81 13.14
C THR A 320 27.84 -11.31 12.98
N ARG A 321 26.98 -12.00 12.23
CA ARG A 321 27.13 -13.44 11.96
C ARG A 321 28.31 -13.74 11.06
N LEU A 322 28.60 -12.89 10.08
CA LEU A 322 29.78 -13.01 9.21
C LEU A 322 31.06 -12.86 10.01
N ASN A 323 31.15 -11.85 10.88
CA ASN A 323 32.31 -11.65 11.75
C ASN A 323 32.55 -12.86 12.66
N ARG A 324 31.50 -13.40 13.30
CA ARG A 324 31.61 -14.62 14.12
C ARG A 324 32.05 -15.83 13.30
N LYS A 325 31.57 -15.97 12.07
CA LYS A 325 31.99 -17.05 11.16
C LYS A 325 33.48 -16.94 10.85
N GLU A 326 33.96 -15.74 10.55
CA GLU A 326 35.37 -15.46 10.26
C GLU A 326 36.26 -15.72 11.49
N GLU A 327 35.84 -15.29 12.68
CA GLU A 327 36.53 -15.60 13.93
C GLU A 327 36.65 -17.12 14.15
N LEU A 328 35.55 -17.86 13.97
CA LEU A 328 35.55 -19.32 14.10
C LEU A 328 36.44 -19.99 13.04
N GLN A 329 36.45 -19.50 11.80
CA GLN A 329 37.35 -19.98 10.75
C GLN A 329 38.81 -19.71 11.12
N GLY A 330 39.13 -18.52 11.62
CA GLY A 330 40.47 -18.17 12.09
C GLY A 330 40.91 -18.97 13.32
N LEU A 331 40.00 -19.32 14.23
CA LEU A 331 40.30 -20.25 15.34
C LEU A 331 40.55 -21.67 14.82
N ARG A 332 39.73 -22.14 13.86
CA ARG A 332 39.91 -23.43 13.21
C ARG A 332 41.30 -23.52 12.57
N GLU A 333 41.65 -22.55 11.72
CA GLU A 333 42.93 -22.56 11.01
C GLU A 333 44.15 -22.46 11.94
N ARG A 334 44.05 -21.68 13.02
CA ARG A 334 45.16 -21.48 13.96
C ARG A 334 45.36 -22.64 14.95
N TYR A 335 44.27 -23.23 15.45
CA TYR A 335 44.33 -24.19 16.55
C TYR A 335 43.95 -25.63 16.16
N PHE A 336 43.17 -25.81 15.09
CA PHE A 336 42.65 -27.09 14.67
C PHE A 336 43.10 -27.41 13.25
N LYS A 337 44.28 -28.01 13.11
CA LYS A 337 44.69 -28.58 11.82
C LYS A 337 43.84 -29.83 11.59
N ILE A 338 43.09 -29.90 10.48
CA ILE A 338 42.35 -31.12 10.12
C ILE A 338 43.21 -31.83 9.08
N ASP A 339 43.57 -33.10 9.33
CA ASP A 339 44.32 -33.89 8.35
C ASP A 339 43.45 -34.26 7.12
N ASP A 340 44.08 -34.75 6.05
CA ASP A 340 43.38 -35.14 4.81
C ASP A 340 42.35 -36.28 5.02
N LYS A 341 42.31 -36.88 6.21
CA LYS A 341 41.37 -37.94 6.62
C LYS A 341 40.25 -37.42 7.52
N GLY A 342 40.16 -36.10 7.73
CA GLY A 342 39.12 -35.46 8.53
C GLY A 342 39.32 -35.55 10.05
N LYS A 343 40.50 -35.99 10.52
CA LYS A 343 40.82 -36.01 11.96
C LYS A 343 41.44 -34.68 12.38
N MET A 344 40.94 -34.14 13.49
CA MET A 344 41.55 -32.97 14.13
C MET A 344 42.91 -33.37 14.71
N ASN A 345 43.96 -32.68 14.27
CA ASN A 345 45.30 -32.71 14.82
C ASN A 345 45.34 -31.75 16.02
N PHE A 346 45.68 -32.30 17.18
CA PHE A 346 45.78 -31.61 18.46
C PHE A 346 47.23 -31.46 18.93
N ASP A 347 48.19 -31.44 18.01
CA ASP A 347 49.63 -31.44 18.33
C ASP A 347 50.05 -30.24 19.19
N PHE A 348 49.31 -29.12 19.13
CA PHE A 348 49.55 -27.97 20.01
C PHE A 348 49.36 -28.31 21.50
N LEU A 349 48.54 -29.32 21.83
CA LEU A 349 48.36 -29.80 23.20
C LEU A 349 49.48 -30.74 23.65
N ASN A 350 50.32 -31.24 22.74
CA ASN A 350 51.40 -32.16 23.10
C ASN A 350 52.36 -31.51 24.11
N SER A 351 52.71 -30.22 23.91
CA SER A 351 53.55 -29.48 24.85
C SER A 351 52.90 -29.33 26.23
N ILE A 352 51.58 -29.17 26.29
CA ILE A 352 50.84 -29.08 27.56
C ILE A 352 50.77 -30.45 28.26
N VAL A 353 50.59 -31.53 27.50
CA VAL A 353 50.68 -32.90 28.06
C VAL A 353 52.09 -33.17 28.57
N ASP A 354 53.11 -32.73 27.83
CA ASP A 354 54.50 -32.95 28.20
C ASP A 354 54.84 -32.24 29.52
N ASP A 355 54.47 -30.97 29.64
CA ASP A 355 54.65 -30.15 30.85
C ASP A 355 53.82 -30.66 32.05
N TYR A 356 52.57 -31.07 31.83
CA TYR A 356 51.75 -31.65 32.90
C TYR A 356 52.36 -32.94 33.47
N PHE A 357 52.84 -33.83 32.59
CA PHE A 357 53.45 -35.08 33.04
C PHE A 357 54.78 -34.84 33.78
N GLU A 358 55.58 -33.88 33.33
CA GLU A 358 56.85 -33.52 33.98
C GLU A 358 56.65 -32.97 35.39
N ASN A 359 55.62 -32.14 35.59
CA ASN A 359 55.41 -31.43 36.85
C ASN A 359 54.45 -32.13 37.83
N HIS A 360 53.50 -32.94 37.35
CA HIS A 360 52.39 -33.46 38.18
C HIS A 360 52.30 -34.99 38.23
N VAL A 361 52.99 -35.73 37.36
CA VAL A 361 52.96 -37.20 37.37
C VAL A 361 54.28 -37.74 37.92
N PRO A 362 54.28 -38.53 39.01
CA PRO A 362 55.49 -39.15 39.55
C PRO A 362 56.25 -39.96 38.50
N GLU A 363 57.58 -39.85 38.46
CA GLU A 363 58.44 -40.50 37.43
C GLU A 363 58.17 -42.00 37.26
N ASN A 364 57.85 -42.71 38.33
CA ASN A 364 57.53 -44.14 38.31
C ASN A 364 56.19 -44.48 37.63
N MET A 365 55.34 -43.48 37.36
CA MET A 365 54.06 -43.60 36.65
C MET A 365 54.08 -42.97 35.25
N GLN A 366 55.18 -42.33 34.84
CA GLN A 366 55.34 -41.71 33.52
C GLN A 366 55.62 -42.77 32.44
N SER A 367 54.59 -43.53 32.05
CA SER A 367 54.70 -44.43 30.90
C SER A 367 54.42 -43.70 29.57
N ALA A 368 55.22 -43.99 28.55
CA ALA A 368 55.06 -43.42 27.21
C ALA A 368 53.68 -43.75 26.59
N SER A 369 53.13 -44.92 26.91
CA SER A 369 51.78 -45.34 26.50
C SER A 369 50.68 -44.50 27.14
N LEU A 370 50.79 -44.20 28.44
CA LEU A 370 49.86 -43.33 29.15
C LEU A 370 49.93 -41.90 28.60
N LYS A 371 51.13 -41.35 28.43
CA LYS A 371 51.36 -40.02 27.82
C LYS A 371 50.76 -39.93 26.42
N SER A 372 50.98 -40.94 25.58
CA SER A 372 50.42 -41.02 24.23
C SER A 372 48.88 -41.12 24.23
N SER A 373 48.28 -41.77 25.23
CA SER A 373 46.83 -41.84 25.36
C SER A 373 46.22 -40.46 25.61
N PHE A 374 46.87 -39.59 26.42
CA PHE A 374 46.41 -38.23 26.64
C PHE A 374 46.61 -37.32 25.41
N LYS A 375 47.72 -37.49 24.68
CA LYS A 375 47.93 -36.82 23.39
C LYS A 375 46.86 -37.19 22.35
N GLY A 376 46.43 -38.46 22.33
CA GLY A 376 45.37 -38.95 21.44
C GLY A 376 43.92 -38.66 21.91
N THR A 377 43.72 -38.24 23.16
CA THR A 377 42.39 -37.92 23.72
C THR A 377 42.37 -36.60 24.49
N PRO A 378 42.42 -35.45 23.78
CA PRO A 378 42.50 -34.09 24.33
C PRO A 378 41.45 -33.77 25.41
N HIS A 379 40.23 -34.27 25.25
CA HIS A 379 39.12 -34.02 26.16
C HIS A 379 39.37 -34.60 27.56
N LYS A 380 40.12 -35.71 27.67
CA LYS A 380 40.51 -36.30 28.97
C LYS A 380 41.56 -35.45 29.68
N LEU A 381 42.53 -34.91 28.92
CA LEU A 381 43.50 -33.97 29.44
C LEU A 381 42.82 -32.68 29.91
N MET A 382 41.95 -32.09 29.08
CA MET A 382 41.22 -30.88 29.45
C MET A 382 40.35 -31.07 30.69
N TYR A 383 39.70 -32.24 30.82
CA TYR A 383 38.94 -32.57 32.03
C TYR A 383 39.83 -32.64 33.27
N LEU A 384 41.02 -33.25 33.18
CA LEU A 384 41.98 -33.29 34.29
C LEU A 384 42.54 -31.91 34.63
N LEU A 385 42.93 -31.12 33.63
CA LEU A 385 43.42 -29.76 33.82
C LEU A 385 42.35 -28.85 34.42
N LEU A 386 41.09 -28.97 33.99
CA LEU A 386 39.97 -28.23 34.56
C LEU A 386 39.66 -28.69 35.99
N ARG A 387 39.78 -29.99 36.27
CA ARG A 387 39.60 -30.54 37.62
C ARG A 387 40.73 -30.10 38.56
N ASP A 388 41.97 -30.12 38.12
CA ASP A 388 43.11 -29.58 38.89
C ASP A 388 42.98 -28.07 39.03
N PHE A 389 42.56 -27.34 37.98
CA PHE A 389 42.28 -25.92 38.10
C PHE A 389 41.17 -25.66 39.13
N GLN A 390 40.11 -26.45 39.11
CA GLN A 390 39.03 -26.36 40.09
C GLN A 390 39.46 -26.77 41.49
N ALA A 391 40.36 -27.74 41.64
CA ALA A 391 40.85 -28.18 42.95
C ALA A 391 41.92 -27.24 43.54
N SER A 392 42.75 -26.63 42.69
CA SER A 392 43.88 -25.80 43.10
C SER A 392 43.55 -24.30 43.13
N PHE A 393 42.70 -23.80 42.21
CA PHE A 393 42.42 -22.37 42.07
C PHE A 393 41.00 -21.98 42.47
N ALA A 394 39.98 -22.85 42.31
CA ALA A 394 38.63 -22.52 42.78
C ALA A 394 38.53 -22.30 44.31
N PRO A 395 39.34 -22.95 45.17
CA PRO A 395 39.38 -22.61 46.60
C PRO A 395 40.14 -21.31 46.90
N ILE A 396 40.86 -20.74 45.93
CA ILE A 396 41.62 -19.48 46.07
C ILE A 396 40.79 -18.30 45.56
N LEU A 397 39.85 -18.52 44.64
CA LEU A 397 38.92 -17.51 44.14
C LEU A 397 37.80 -17.25 45.17
N GLU A 398 37.86 -16.11 45.85
CA GLU A 398 36.82 -15.68 46.79
C GLU A 398 35.62 -15.06 46.05
N GLY A 399 35.87 -14.43 44.90
CA GLY A 399 34.86 -13.86 44.03
C GLY A 399 35.42 -12.91 42.99
N THR A 400 34.53 -12.20 42.28
CA THR A 400 34.90 -11.13 41.35
C THR A 400 34.14 -9.86 41.70
N VAL A 401 34.82 -8.71 41.70
CA VAL A 401 34.19 -7.39 41.90
C VAL A 401 34.43 -6.54 40.67
N LYS A 402 33.36 -5.92 40.17
CA LYS A 402 33.45 -4.94 39.10
C LYS A 402 33.95 -3.62 39.66
N VAL A 403 35.15 -3.22 39.26
CA VAL A 403 35.73 -1.93 39.65
C VAL A 403 35.72 -1.01 38.43
N GLY A 404 35.06 0.14 38.56
CA GLY A 404 34.96 1.14 37.51
C GLY A 404 33.64 1.92 37.54
N THR A 405 33.48 2.84 36.60
CA THR A 405 32.23 3.61 36.44
C THR A 405 31.24 2.88 35.53
N LYS A 406 29.97 3.29 35.52
CA LYS A 406 28.87 2.64 34.76
C LYS A 406 29.19 2.31 33.29
N ASN A 407 30.11 3.05 32.66
CA ASN A 407 30.46 2.90 31.24
C ASN A 407 31.83 2.27 30.98
N GLN A 408 32.66 2.07 32.02
CA GLN A 408 33.95 1.37 31.94
C GLN A 408 34.18 0.62 33.24
N SER A 409 33.67 -0.61 33.30
CA SER A 409 33.92 -1.53 34.40
C SER A 409 34.91 -2.60 33.98
N ARG A 410 35.90 -2.89 34.82
CA ARG A 410 36.78 -4.05 34.68
C ARG A 410 36.43 -5.05 35.79
N ASP A 411 36.35 -6.32 35.43
CA ASP A 411 36.23 -7.39 36.41
C ASP A 411 37.58 -7.57 37.11
N VAL A 412 37.60 -7.37 38.42
CA VAL A 412 38.77 -7.61 39.27
C VAL A 412 38.51 -8.86 40.08
N ILE A 413 39.45 -9.81 40.02
CA ILE A 413 39.36 -11.09 40.72
C ILE A 413 39.83 -10.89 42.17
N ILE A 414 39.04 -11.37 43.13
CA ILE A 414 39.40 -11.40 44.55
C ILE A 414 39.89 -12.81 44.86
N MET A 415 41.11 -12.89 45.39
CA MET A 415 41.74 -14.13 45.81
C MET A 415 41.91 -14.16 47.34
N LEU A 416 41.68 -15.30 47.96
CA LEU A 416 41.88 -15.55 49.39
C LEU A 416 43.36 -15.31 49.75
N PRO A 417 43.67 -14.46 50.74
CA PRO A 417 45.04 -14.20 51.15
C PRO A 417 45.58 -15.38 51.97
N GLY A 418 46.61 -16.07 51.45
CA GLY A 418 47.28 -17.12 52.23
C GLY A 418 48.12 -18.17 51.48
N LEU A 419 48.16 -18.19 50.15
CA LEU A 419 48.84 -19.26 49.38
C LEU A 419 49.97 -18.80 48.46
N LEU A 420 50.45 -17.56 48.61
CA LEU A 420 51.71 -17.13 48.00
C LEU A 420 52.80 -17.12 49.09
N LYS A 421 53.61 -18.18 49.13
CA LYS A 421 54.91 -18.10 49.77
C LYS A 421 55.77 -17.23 48.85
N VAL A 422 56.10 -16.02 49.31
CA VAL A 422 57.10 -15.17 48.67
C VAL A 422 58.40 -15.97 48.60
N ILE A 423 58.86 -16.25 47.38
CA ILE A 423 60.27 -16.57 47.10
C ILE A 423 60.89 -15.27 46.59
#